data_AF-A0A2G1YGX3-F1
#
_entry.id   AF-A0A2G1YGX3-F1
#
_cell.length_a   1.000
_cell.length_b   1.000
_cell.length_c   1.000
_cell.angle_alpha   90.00
_cell.angle_beta   90.00
_cell.angle_gamma   90.00
#
_symmetry.space_group_name_H-M   'P 1'
#
loop_
_entity.id
_entity.type
_entity.pdbx_description
1 polymer ?
#
loop_
_entity_poly.entity_id
_entity_poly.type
_entity_poly.pdbx_seq_one_letter_code
_entity_poly.pdbx_strand_id
1 'polypeptide(L)'
;MTAAVADLPPLPRIALATDLLLGKREIYLQQPSMFYFPGLPQRAFYERDAFEWVAPMEAMTDAIVSELEAVRAQEPEFTPYVETSADRPAPNNPLRDDARWGALYFWRSGGPVAENAARCPTVMAALTHVPMPQVAGRSPIALWSLLKPGTHIQPHHGLLNTRLICHLPLLAPAGCALRVGAETRTWTKGEMLLFDDSIEHEAWNRSAETRVVLLFETWRPEIDTDERAALTRLFQAIDSFGPAQVDTGG
;
A
#
# COMPACT_ATOMS: atom_id res chain seq x y z
N MET A 1 -35.98 13.49 10.14
CA MET A 1 -34.61 13.33 10.69
C MET A 1 -33.68 14.44 10.24
N THR A 2 -33.64 14.79 8.95
CA THR A 2 -32.73 15.80 8.38
C THR A 2 -32.70 17.15 9.11
N ALA A 3 -33.83 17.70 9.53
CA ALA A 3 -33.86 18.98 10.24
C ALA A 3 -33.34 18.91 11.70
N ALA A 4 -33.41 17.75 12.36
CA ALA A 4 -33.03 17.60 13.78
C ALA A 4 -31.53 17.39 14.00
N VAL A 5 -30.78 17.07 12.93
CA VAL A 5 -29.32 16.90 12.96
C VAL A 5 -28.59 17.88 12.04
N ALA A 6 -29.31 18.84 11.44
CA ALA A 6 -28.72 19.85 10.55
C ALA A 6 -27.73 20.77 11.26
N ASP A 7 -27.93 21.00 12.57
CA ASP A 7 -27.10 21.91 13.38
C ASP A 7 -25.96 21.19 14.12
N LEU A 8 -25.72 19.90 13.84
CA LEU A 8 -24.57 19.20 14.42
C LEU A 8 -23.25 19.82 13.92
N PRO A 9 -22.22 19.92 14.78
CA PRO A 9 -20.95 20.48 14.36
C PRO A 9 -20.35 19.61 13.25
N PRO A 10 -19.66 20.20 12.25
CA PRO A 10 -19.11 19.49 11.09
C PRO A 10 -17.83 18.73 11.45
N LEU A 11 -17.87 17.95 12.53
CA LEU A 11 -16.75 17.12 12.98
C LEU A 11 -16.72 15.84 12.13
N PRO A 12 -15.55 15.42 11.62
CA PRO A 12 -15.45 14.29 10.69
C PRO A 12 -16.13 13.00 11.18
N ARG A 13 -15.97 12.67 12.47
CA ARG A 13 -16.59 11.47 13.06
C ARG A 13 -18.11 11.59 13.21
N ILE A 14 -18.62 12.78 13.46
CA ILE A 14 -20.07 13.03 13.55
C ILE A 14 -20.71 12.96 12.16
N ALA A 15 -20.05 13.52 11.14
CA ALA A 15 -20.48 13.39 9.75
C ALA A 15 -20.54 11.92 9.33
N LEU A 16 -19.47 11.14 9.60
CA LEU A 16 -19.45 9.71 9.31
C LEU A 16 -20.56 8.95 10.05
N ALA A 17 -20.74 9.18 11.36
CA ALA A 17 -21.79 8.53 12.13
C ALA A 17 -23.20 8.86 11.59
N THR A 18 -23.40 10.10 11.13
CA THR A 18 -24.66 10.53 10.52
C THR A 18 -24.89 9.86 9.17
N ASP A 19 -23.85 9.74 8.33
CA ASP A 19 -23.95 9.05 7.04
C ASP A 19 -24.25 7.56 7.22
N LEU A 20 -23.62 6.90 8.20
CA LEU A 20 -23.92 5.52 8.57
C LEU A 20 -25.37 5.37 9.04
N LEU A 21 -25.83 6.25 9.95
CA LEU A 21 -27.21 6.24 10.46
C LEU A 21 -28.25 6.45 9.34
N LEU A 22 -27.92 7.27 8.34
CA LEU A 22 -28.79 7.57 7.20
C LEU A 22 -28.65 6.55 6.05
N GLY A 23 -27.80 5.52 6.17
CA GLY A 23 -27.54 4.54 5.11
C GLY A 23 -26.87 5.13 3.87
N LYS A 24 -26.24 6.30 3.98
CA LYS A 24 -25.48 6.93 2.89
C LYS A 24 -24.09 6.32 2.71
N ARG A 25 -23.65 5.53 3.69
CA ARG A 25 -22.31 4.97 3.76
C ARG A 25 -22.35 3.64 4.48
N GLU A 26 -21.46 2.74 4.12
CA GLU A 26 -21.32 1.43 4.73
C GLU A 26 -20.15 1.41 5.72
N ILE A 27 -20.19 0.43 6.63
CA ILE A 27 -19.06 0.14 7.50
C ILE A 27 -18.13 -0.81 6.76
N TYR A 28 -16.87 -0.38 6.60
CA TYR A 28 -15.81 -1.23 6.07
C TYR A 28 -14.97 -1.74 7.23
N LEU A 29 -14.87 -3.06 7.31
CA LEU A 29 -14.06 -3.75 8.31
C LEU A 29 -12.80 -4.30 7.64
N GLN A 30 -11.75 -4.47 8.44
CA GLN A 30 -10.58 -5.27 8.08
C GLN A 30 -11.03 -6.69 7.72
N GLN A 31 -10.70 -7.13 6.50
CA GLN A 31 -10.95 -8.47 5.95
C GLN A 31 -9.68 -8.98 5.23
N PRO A 32 -8.55 -9.14 5.95
CA PRO A 32 -7.33 -9.70 5.38
C PRO A 32 -7.59 -11.12 4.86
N SER A 33 -7.07 -11.43 3.68
CA SER A 33 -7.33 -12.70 3.01
C SER A 33 -6.51 -13.88 3.57
N MET A 34 -5.48 -13.62 4.39
CA MET A 34 -4.61 -14.66 4.95
C MET A 34 -4.61 -14.69 6.49
N PHE A 35 -4.34 -13.57 7.15
CA PHE A 35 -4.19 -13.56 8.60
C PHE A 35 -4.78 -12.30 9.23
N TYR A 36 -5.60 -12.52 10.27
CA TYR A 36 -6.23 -11.47 11.06
C TYR A 36 -5.65 -11.45 12.47
N PHE A 37 -4.96 -10.37 12.83
CA PHE A 37 -4.54 -10.08 14.19
C PHE A 37 -5.63 -9.31 14.94
N PRO A 38 -6.13 -9.83 16.07
CA PRO A 38 -7.24 -9.22 16.80
C PRO A 38 -6.83 -7.97 17.58
N GLY A 39 -7.81 -7.13 17.92
CA GLY A 39 -7.61 -5.96 18.80
C GLY A 39 -7.14 -4.69 18.10
N LEU A 40 -6.80 -4.73 16.81
CA LEU A 40 -6.37 -3.56 16.04
C LEU A 40 -7.55 -2.63 15.67
N PRO A 41 -7.33 -1.30 15.65
CA PRO A 41 -8.39 -0.34 15.32
C PRO A 41 -8.81 -0.43 13.84
N GLN A 42 -10.10 -0.22 13.58
CA GLN A 42 -10.67 -0.11 12.22
C GLN A 42 -10.39 1.29 11.65
N ARG A 43 -9.20 1.49 11.08
CA ARG A 43 -8.75 2.78 10.55
C ARG A 43 -8.28 2.64 9.10
N ALA A 44 -8.91 3.36 8.19
CA ALA A 44 -8.57 3.36 6.77
C ALA A 44 -7.21 4.00 6.48
N PHE A 45 -7.03 5.24 6.92
CA PHE A 45 -5.79 6.00 6.72
C PHE A 45 -5.15 6.41 8.04
N TYR A 46 -3.83 6.46 8.04
CA TYR A 46 -3.03 6.97 9.14
C TYR A 46 -2.36 8.27 8.72
N GLU A 47 -2.34 9.24 9.63
CA GLU A 47 -1.78 10.57 9.36
C GLU A 47 -0.25 10.55 9.45
N ARG A 48 0.38 11.35 8.60
CA ARG A 48 1.85 11.42 8.42
C ARG A 48 2.58 11.79 9.70
N ASP A 49 2.00 12.69 10.49
CA ASP A 49 2.57 13.19 11.74
C ASP A 49 2.59 12.14 12.88
N ALA A 50 1.89 11.01 12.71
CA ALA A 50 1.95 9.90 13.64
C ALA A 50 3.25 9.07 13.53
N PHE A 51 4.11 9.35 12.55
CA PHE A 51 5.31 8.56 12.26
C PHE A 51 6.54 9.46 12.08
N GLU A 52 7.49 9.38 13.03
CA GLU A 52 8.71 10.20 13.01
C GLU A 52 9.59 9.97 11.76
N TRP A 53 9.49 8.79 11.14
CA TRP A 53 10.26 8.42 9.96
C TRP A 53 9.68 8.97 8.64
N VAL A 54 8.45 9.51 8.63
CA VAL A 54 7.82 10.01 7.40
C VAL A 54 8.51 11.27 6.88
N ALA A 55 8.70 12.28 7.73
CA ALA A 55 9.35 13.53 7.33
C ALA A 55 10.76 13.36 6.71
N PRO A 56 11.69 12.57 7.29
CA PRO A 56 13.00 12.35 6.66
C PRO A 56 12.89 11.58 5.34
N MET A 57 11.94 10.65 5.18
CA MET A 57 11.71 9.98 3.89
C MET A 57 11.14 10.94 2.84
N GLU A 58 10.13 11.76 3.19
CA GLU A 58 9.54 12.75 2.28
C GLU A 58 10.59 13.76 1.78
N ALA A 59 11.55 14.13 2.63
CA ALA A 59 12.66 15.01 2.25
C ALA A 59 13.57 14.42 1.15
N MET A 60 13.52 13.09 0.93
CA MET A 60 14.30 12.40 -0.11
C MET A 60 13.55 12.30 -1.45
N THR A 61 12.33 12.81 -1.55
CA THR A 61 11.44 12.63 -2.71
C THR A 61 12.10 13.01 -4.03
N ASP A 62 12.70 14.20 -4.14
CA ASP A 62 13.25 14.67 -5.42
C ASP A 62 14.48 13.86 -5.87
N ALA A 63 15.29 13.37 -4.93
CA ALA A 63 16.38 12.47 -5.23
C ALA A 63 15.87 11.09 -5.70
N ILE A 64 14.83 10.56 -5.07
CA ILE A 64 14.16 9.32 -5.50
C ILE A 64 13.52 9.49 -6.89
N VAL A 65 12.93 10.65 -7.18
CA VAL A 65 12.37 10.96 -8.52
C VAL A 65 13.47 10.98 -9.58
N SER A 66 14.65 11.52 -9.25
CA SER A 66 15.80 11.52 -10.16
C SER A 66 16.25 10.08 -10.50
N GLU A 67 16.27 9.18 -9.51
CA GLU A 67 16.56 7.75 -9.72
C GLU A 67 15.49 7.08 -10.58
N LEU A 68 14.21 7.37 -10.33
CA LEU A 68 13.09 6.87 -11.12
C LEU A 68 13.20 7.29 -12.58
N GLU A 69 13.51 8.55 -12.85
CA GLU A 69 13.68 9.07 -14.20
C GLU A 69 14.87 8.42 -14.92
N ALA A 70 16.00 8.25 -14.24
CA ALA A 70 17.18 7.59 -14.79
C ALA A 70 16.90 6.11 -15.14
N VAL A 71 16.17 5.40 -14.28
CA VAL A 71 15.74 4.01 -14.54
C VAL A 71 14.77 3.96 -15.72
N ARG A 72 13.73 4.81 -15.73
CA ARG A 72 12.71 4.81 -16.79
C ARG A 72 13.22 5.26 -18.16
N ALA A 73 14.33 6.00 -18.22
CA ALA A 73 14.99 6.32 -19.48
C ALA A 73 15.56 5.06 -20.17
N GLN A 74 15.89 4.02 -19.41
CA GLN A 74 16.40 2.74 -19.92
C GLN A 74 15.31 1.67 -19.98
N GLU A 75 14.39 1.69 -19.01
CA GLU A 75 13.35 0.71 -18.79
C GLU A 75 12.00 1.41 -18.60
N PRO A 76 11.35 1.87 -19.69
CA PRO A 76 10.14 2.68 -19.59
C PRO A 76 8.92 1.91 -19.10
N GLU A 77 8.94 0.57 -19.22
CA GLU A 77 7.90 -0.34 -18.76
C GLU A 77 8.45 -1.27 -17.68
N PHE A 78 7.73 -1.38 -16.57
CA PHE A 78 8.05 -2.35 -15.52
C PHE A 78 7.29 -3.65 -15.75
N THR A 79 7.76 -4.73 -15.14
CA THR A 79 7.07 -6.03 -15.16
C THR A 79 5.67 -5.92 -14.56
N PRO A 80 4.66 -6.65 -15.06
CA PRO A 80 3.33 -6.66 -14.45
C PRO A 80 3.37 -6.92 -12.94
N TYR A 81 2.56 -6.20 -12.17
CA TYR A 81 2.47 -6.40 -10.71
C TYR A 81 1.90 -7.78 -10.37
N VAL A 82 0.84 -8.18 -11.08
CA VAL A 82 0.17 -9.46 -10.92
C VAL A 82 0.65 -10.41 -12.01
N GLU A 83 1.46 -11.39 -11.63
CA GLU A 83 2.06 -12.35 -12.56
C GLU A 83 1.50 -13.76 -12.39
N THR A 84 1.23 -14.42 -13.52
CA THR A 84 1.02 -15.87 -13.57
C THR A 84 2.32 -16.60 -13.19
N SER A 85 2.22 -17.66 -12.40
CA SER A 85 3.34 -18.56 -12.10
C SER A 85 2.90 -20.00 -12.34
N ALA A 86 3.83 -20.84 -12.79
CA ALA A 86 3.57 -22.26 -13.05
C ALA A 86 3.24 -23.05 -11.76
N ASP A 87 3.69 -22.55 -10.60
CA ASP A 87 3.64 -23.25 -9.33
C ASP A 87 2.37 -22.94 -8.51
N ARG A 88 1.48 -22.08 -9.01
CA ARG A 88 0.28 -21.64 -8.30
C ARG A 88 -0.91 -21.39 -9.24
N PRO A 89 -2.15 -21.49 -8.75
CA PRO A 89 -3.33 -21.09 -9.51
C PRO A 89 -3.21 -19.66 -10.03
N ALA A 90 -3.70 -19.42 -11.25
CA ALA A 90 -3.66 -18.10 -11.84
C ALA A 90 -4.52 -17.12 -11.02
N PRO A 91 -4.03 -15.91 -10.72
CA PRO A 91 -4.81 -14.91 -10.00
C PRO A 91 -6.09 -14.52 -10.74
N ASN A 92 -7.16 -14.23 -10.00
CA ASN A 92 -8.43 -13.76 -10.54
C ASN A 92 -8.47 -12.22 -10.65
N ASN A 93 -7.42 -11.65 -11.24
CA ASN A 93 -7.27 -10.20 -11.37
C ASN A 93 -7.38 -9.77 -12.84
N PRO A 94 -8.19 -8.76 -13.19
CA PRO A 94 -8.31 -8.28 -14.57
C PRO A 94 -7.03 -7.63 -15.12
N LEU A 95 -6.07 -7.29 -14.27
CA LEU A 95 -4.75 -6.75 -14.62
C LEU A 95 -3.64 -7.82 -14.51
N ARG A 96 -4.00 -9.12 -14.48
CA ARG A 96 -3.03 -10.22 -14.52
C ARG A 96 -2.23 -10.17 -15.83
N ASP A 97 -0.91 -10.23 -15.70
CA ASP A 97 0.07 -10.14 -16.78
C ASP A 97 -0.06 -8.85 -17.62
N ASP A 98 -0.65 -7.79 -17.02
CA ASP A 98 -0.90 -6.51 -17.69
C ASP A 98 0.07 -5.41 -17.22
N ALA A 99 0.95 -4.98 -18.13
CA ALA A 99 1.94 -3.93 -17.87
C ALA A 99 1.34 -2.52 -17.65
N ARG A 100 0.00 -2.35 -17.73
CA ARG A 100 -0.68 -1.13 -17.27
C ARG A 100 -0.59 -0.95 -15.76
N TRP A 101 -0.41 -2.05 -15.01
CA TRP A 101 -0.04 -2.03 -13.61
C TRP A 101 1.32 -2.70 -13.44
N GLY A 102 2.38 -1.87 -13.41
CA GLY A 102 3.76 -2.34 -13.39
C GLY A 102 4.43 -2.21 -12.02
N ALA A 103 5.43 -3.05 -11.76
CA ALA A 103 6.19 -3.12 -10.52
C ALA A 103 7.69 -3.26 -10.79
N LEU A 104 8.50 -2.39 -10.18
CA LEU A 104 9.95 -2.58 -10.09
C LEU A 104 10.34 -2.76 -8.61
N TYR A 105 10.73 -3.97 -8.25
CA TYR A 105 10.96 -4.37 -6.86
C TYR A 105 12.37 -3.98 -6.37
N PHE A 106 12.45 -3.40 -5.18
CA PHE A 106 13.66 -3.19 -4.38
C PHE A 106 13.81 -4.25 -3.30
N TRP A 107 12.68 -4.68 -2.74
CA TRP A 107 12.56 -5.82 -1.83
C TRP A 107 11.41 -6.70 -2.29
N ARG A 108 11.66 -8.01 -2.39
CA ARG A 108 10.67 -9.02 -2.78
C ARG A 108 10.89 -10.27 -1.93
N SER A 109 9.82 -10.84 -1.39
CA SER A 109 9.88 -12.07 -0.57
C SER A 109 10.89 -11.98 0.57
N GLY A 110 11.01 -10.80 1.20
CA GLY A 110 11.89 -10.57 2.34
C GLY A 110 13.39 -10.43 2.04
N GLY A 111 13.78 -10.30 0.77
CA GLY A 111 15.16 -10.01 0.38
C GLY A 111 15.27 -8.84 -0.60
N PRO A 112 16.43 -8.14 -0.63
CA PRO A 112 16.67 -7.08 -1.59
C PRO A 112 16.85 -7.64 -3.00
N VAL A 113 16.35 -6.91 -4.00
CA VAL A 113 16.64 -7.17 -5.42
C VAL A 113 17.92 -6.43 -5.78
N ALA A 114 19.05 -7.15 -5.72
CA ALA A 114 20.40 -6.56 -5.74
C ALA A 114 20.64 -5.58 -6.90
N GLU A 115 20.18 -5.91 -8.11
CA GLU A 115 20.34 -5.05 -9.29
C GLU A 115 19.61 -3.71 -9.13
N ASN A 116 18.34 -3.74 -8.75
CA ASN A 116 17.54 -2.52 -8.58
C ASN A 116 18.02 -1.69 -7.38
N ALA A 117 18.44 -2.36 -6.30
CA ALA A 117 19.02 -1.72 -5.12
C ALA A 117 20.34 -0.99 -5.46
N ALA A 118 21.19 -1.56 -6.32
CA ALA A 118 22.43 -0.93 -6.76
C ALA A 118 22.17 0.30 -7.65
N ARG A 119 21.10 0.27 -8.45
CA ARG A 119 20.68 1.39 -9.33
C ARG A 119 20.03 2.54 -8.54
N CYS A 120 19.43 2.27 -7.39
CA CYS A 120 18.61 3.22 -6.63
C CYS A 120 19.04 3.36 -5.16
N PRO A 121 20.28 3.82 -4.90
CA PRO A 121 20.81 3.93 -3.53
C PRO A 121 19.99 4.88 -2.64
N THR A 122 19.36 5.91 -3.18
CA THR A 122 18.52 6.85 -2.42
C THR A 122 17.23 6.17 -1.96
N VAL A 123 16.58 5.38 -2.82
CA VAL A 123 15.45 4.55 -2.40
C VAL A 123 15.86 3.64 -1.24
N MET A 124 16.99 2.95 -1.37
CA MET A 124 17.47 2.05 -0.33
C MET A 124 17.78 2.78 0.97
N ALA A 125 18.40 3.96 0.91
CA ALA A 125 18.64 4.81 2.07
C ALA A 125 17.34 5.26 2.73
N ALA A 126 16.35 5.70 1.96
CA ALA A 126 15.04 6.12 2.49
C ALA A 126 14.34 4.98 3.25
N LEU A 127 14.38 3.76 2.70
CA LEU A 127 13.78 2.58 3.34
C LEU A 127 14.42 2.21 4.69
N THR A 128 15.65 2.67 4.99
CA THR A 128 16.29 2.43 6.29
C THR A 128 15.62 3.16 7.46
N HIS A 129 14.85 4.21 7.19
CA HIS A 129 14.10 4.94 8.22
C HIS A 129 12.87 4.17 8.71
N VAL A 130 12.37 3.24 7.89
CA VAL A 130 11.06 2.63 8.11
C VAL A 130 11.20 1.37 8.95
N PRO A 131 10.37 1.18 10.00
CA PRO A 131 10.32 -0.08 10.75
C PRO A 131 9.55 -1.14 9.93
N MET A 132 10.14 -1.60 8.83
CA MET A 132 9.54 -2.61 7.96
C MET A 132 9.52 -3.99 8.62
N PRO A 133 8.46 -4.81 8.44
CA PRO A 133 8.45 -6.21 8.85
C PRO A 133 9.58 -7.01 8.18
N GLN A 134 10.34 -7.74 8.98
CA GLN A 134 11.45 -8.60 8.53
C GLN A 134 11.05 -10.06 8.72
N VAL A 135 10.42 -10.64 7.70
CA VAL A 135 9.89 -12.00 7.70
C VAL A 135 10.44 -12.73 6.48
N ALA A 136 11.43 -13.59 6.71
CA ALA A 136 12.09 -14.36 5.65
C ALA A 136 11.09 -15.04 4.71
N GLY A 137 11.27 -14.86 3.40
CA GLY A 137 10.39 -15.43 2.37
C GLY A 137 9.13 -14.61 2.08
N ARG A 138 8.82 -13.55 2.85
CA ARG A 138 7.58 -12.77 2.73
C ARG A 138 7.79 -11.26 2.68
N SER A 139 8.38 -10.73 3.74
CA SER A 139 8.48 -9.30 4.02
C SER A 139 9.91 -8.93 4.41
N PRO A 140 10.42 -7.75 4.04
CA PRO A 140 9.67 -6.64 3.49
C PRO A 140 9.37 -6.78 2.00
N ILE A 141 8.39 -6.01 1.54
CA ILE A 141 8.10 -5.70 0.15
C ILE A 141 8.29 -4.19 -0.03
N ALA A 142 9.06 -3.79 -1.04
CA ALA A 142 9.22 -2.41 -1.45
C ALA A 142 9.43 -2.36 -2.97
N LEU A 143 8.70 -1.49 -3.65
CA LEU A 143 8.70 -1.41 -5.12
C LEU A 143 8.23 -0.05 -5.62
N TRP A 144 8.61 0.34 -6.83
CA TRP A 144 7.86 1.35 -7.56
C TRP A 144 6.62 0.74 -8.19
N SER A 145 5.45 1.27 -7.84
CA SER A 145 4.17 0.86 -8.40
C SER A 145 3.74 1.88 -9.43
N LEU A 146 3.72 1.45 -10.69
CA LEU A 146 3.35 2.24 -11.85
C LEU A 146 1.92 1.92 -12.27
N LEU A 147 1.12 2.95 -12.52
CA LEU A 147 -0.23 2.82 -13.06
C LEU A 147 -0.40 3.69 -14.30
N LYS A 148 -0.59 3.07 -15.46
CA LYS A 148 -0.77 3.76 -16.76
C LYS A 148 -2.13 4.48 -16.85
N PRO A 149 -2.28 5.47 -17.74
CA PRO A 149 -3.55 6.17 -18.00
C PRO A 149 -4.73 5.22 -18.22
N GLY A 150 -5.90 5.58 -17.68
CA GLY A 150 -7.15 4.85 -17.84
C GLY A 150 -7.25 3.53 -17.05
N THR A 151 -6.31 3.25 -16.17
CA THR A 151 -6.26 1.98 -15.42
C THR A 151 -7.00 2.09 -14.09
N HIS A 152 -7.75 1.05 -13.74
CA HIS A 152 -8.48 0.93 -12.47
C HIS A 152 -8.21 -0.45 -11.86
N ILE A 153 -7.55 -0.44 -10.70
CA ILE A 153 -7.38 -1.61 -9.85
C ILE A 153 -8.68 -1.80 -9.09
N GLN A 154 -9.34 -2.95 -9.27
CA GLN A 154 -10.65 -3.22 -8.68
C GLN A 154 -10.61 -3.30 -7.14
N PRO A 155 -11.75 -3.16 -6.47
CA PRO A 155 -11.84 -3.35 -5.02
C PRO A 155 -11.30 -4.71 -4.57
N HIS A 156 -10.37 -4.70 -3.63
CA HIS A 156 -9.76 -5.90 -3.07
C HIS A 156 -9.27 -5.67 -1.63
N HIS A 157 -8.74 -6.73 -1.01
CA HIS A 157 -8.18 -6.71 0.34
C HIS A 157 -6.77 -7.27 0.33
N GLY A 158 -5.92 -6.71 1.18
CA GLY A 158 -4.58 -7.18 1.47
C GLY A 158 -4.54 -8.52 2.19
N LEU A 159 -3.35 -9.08 2.31
CA LEU A 159 -3.15 -10.39 2.93
C LEU A 159 -3.21 -10.34 4.47
N LEU A 160 -2.71 -9.26 5.06
CA LEU A 160 -2.42 -9.15 6.50
C LEU A 160 -2.92 -7.81 7.02
N ASN A 161 -3.52 -7.78 8.21
CA ASN A 161 -3.85 -6.53 8.89
C ASN A 161 -2.76 -6.03 9.86
N THR A 162 -1.64 -6.77 9.98
CA THR A 162 -0.52 -6.46 10.89
C THR A 162 0.42 -5.40 10.35
N ARG A 163 0.20 -4.93 9.12
CA ARG A 163 1.02 -3.93 8.45
C ARG A 163 0.16 -2.79 7.92
N LEU A 164 0.80 -1.67 7.60
CA LEU A 164 0.26 -0.65 6.73
C LEU A 164 0.98 -0.69 5.39
N ILE A 165 0.27 -0.38 4.33
CA ILE A 165 0.87 -0.05 3.03
C ILE A 165 1.10 1.46 2.98
N CYS A 166 2.31 1.82 2.58
CA CYS A 166 2.78 3.19 2.50
C CYS A 166 3.03 3.54 1.03
N HIS A 167 2.50 4.66 0.58
CA HIS A 167 2.74 5.23 -0.73
C HIS A 167 3.44 6.57 -0.58
N LEU A 168 4.70 6.67 -1.03
CA LEU A 168 5.35 7.96 -1.31
C LEU A 168 5.13 8.30 -2.79
N PRO A 169 4.34 9.35 -3.13
CA PRO A 169 4.04 9.66 -4.52
C PRO A 169 5.19 10.37 -5.19
N LEU A 170 5.64 9.83 -6.33
CA LEU A 170 6.79 10.35 -7.09
C LEU A 170 6.32 11.10 -8.33
N LEU A 171 5.40 10.48 -9.08
CA LEU A 171 4.65 11.07 -10.20
C LEU A 171 3.17 10.95 -9.87
N ALA A 172 2.51 12.08 -9.62
CA ALA A 172 1.14 12.14 -9.10
C ALA A 172 0.25 13.09 -9.94
N PRO A 173 -0.12 12.70 -11.17
CA PRO A 173 -1.00 13.52 -11.99
C PRO A 173 -2.41 13.61 -11.40
N ALA A 174 -3.09 14.72 -11.65
CA ALA A 174 -4.47 14.93 -11.22
C ALA A 174 -5.42 13.90 -11.84
N GLY A 175 -6.47 13.50 -11.12
CA GLY A 175 -7.39 12.45 -11.55
C GLY A 175 -6.97 11.03 -11.14
N CYS A 176 -5.88 10.89 -10.37
CA CYS A 176 -5.53 9.67 -9.68
C CYS A 176 -6.03 9.69 -8.23
N ALA A 177 -6.60 8.58 -7.74
CA ALA A 177 -6.95 8.46 -6.33
C ALA A 177 -6.94 7.01 -5.84
N LEU A 178 -6.91 6.89 -4.51
CA LEU A 178 -7.00 5.67 -3.72
C LEU A 178 -8.23 5.77 -2.81
N ARG A 179 -9.12 4.79 -2.89
CA ARG A 179 -10.19 4.60 -1.91
C ARG A 179 -9.79 3.49 -0.95
N VAL A 180 -9.93 3.73 0.35
CA VAL A 180 -9.77 2.73 1.42
C VAL A 180 -11.00 2.80 2.31
N GLY A 181 -11.74 1.69 2.35
CA GLY A 181 -13.08 1.64 2.89
C GLY A 181 -13.94 2.73 2.27
N ALA A 182 -14.47 3.61 3.10
CA ALA A 182 -15.36 4.64 2.64
C ALA A 182 -14.66 5.96 2.29
N GLU A 183 -13.36 6.10 2.54
CA GLU A 183 -12.59 7.34 2.35
C GLU A 183 -11.78 7.30 1.05
N THR A 184 -11.73 8.41 0.32
CA THR A 184 -10.94 8.54 -0.92
C THR A 184 -9.94 9.69 -0.78
N ARG A 185 -8.67 9.41 -1.03
CA ARG A 185 -7.58 10.40 -1.04
C ARG A 185 -6.90 10.43 -2.41
N THR A 186 -6.49 11.61 -2.83
CA THR A 186 -5.63 11.81 -4.00
C THR A 186 -4.17 11.81 -3.57
N TRP A 187 -3.26 11.54 -4.51
CA TRP A 187 -1.83 11.65 -4.26
C TRP A 187 -1.34 13.06 -4.54
N THR A 188 -0.48 13.58 -3.66
CA THR A 188 0.34 14.77 -3.90
C THR A 188 1.80 14.33 -3.92
N LYS A 189 2.59 14.81 -4.89
CA LYS A 189 4.02 14.47 -4.98
C LYS A 189 4.71 14.79 -3.64
N GLY A 190 5.43 13.81 -3.09
CA GLY A 190 6.16 13.93 -1.84
C GLY A 190 5.32 13.92 -0.57
N GLU A 191 3.99 13.78 -0.66
CA GLU A 191 3.13 13.64 0.51
C GLU A 191 2.63 12.20 0.63
N MET A 192 3.12 11.51 1.65
CA MET A 192 2.83 10.10 1.87
C MET A 192 1.37 9.83 2.22
N LEU A 193 0.85 8.71 1.72
CA LEU A 193 -0.37 8.08 2.21
C LEU A 193 0.00 6.77 2.90
N LEU A 194 -0.52 6.55 4.11
CA LEU A 194 -0.36 5.31 4.86
C LEU A 194 -1.76 4.76 5.14
N PHE A 195 -2.00 3.49 4.80
CA PHE A 195 -3.33 2.91 4.90
C PHE A 195 -3.30 1.43 5.28
N ASP A 196 -4.42 0.99 5.87
CA ASP A 196 -4.67 -0.42 6.17
C ASP A 196 -5.23 -1.10 4.90
N ASP A 197 -4.38 -1.84 4.19
CA ASP A 197 -4.77 -2.56 2.97
C ASP A 197 -5.68 -3.75 3.26
N SER A 198 -5.79 -4.19 4.52
CA SER A 198 -6.76 -5.23 4.87
C SER A 198 -8.20 -4.73 4.87
N ILE A 199 -8.45 -3.42 4.79
CA ILE A 199 -9.77 -2.84 4.51
C ILE A 199 -9.94 -2.77 2.99
N GLU A 200 -11.16 -3.01 2.49
CA GLU A 200 -11.44 -2.98 1.05
C GLU A 200 -10.90 -1.68 0.42
N HIS A 201 -10.07 -1.80 -0.61
CA HIS A 201 -9.48 -0.66 -1.26
C HIS A 201 -9.38 -0.85 -2.78
N GLU A 202 -9.34 0.27 -3.48
CA GLU A 202 -9.19 0.33 -4.93
C GLU A 202 -8.42 1.59 -5.32
N ALA A 203 -7.81 1.59 -6.51
CA ALA A 203 -7.04 2.72 -7.00
C ALA A 203 -7.24 2.91 -8.49
N TRP A 204 -7.27 4.17 -8.93
CA TRP A 204 -7.42 4.49 -10.34
C TRP A 204 -6.47 5.59 -10.80
N ASN A 205 -6.16 5.55 -12.09
CA ASN A 205 -5.53 6.62 -12.84
C ASN A 205 -6.47 7.03 -13.98
N ARG A 206 -7.26 8.08 -13.78
CA ARG A 206 -8.14 8.66 -14.82
C ARG A 206 -7.48 9.84 -15.55
N SER A 207 -6.18 10.05 -15.32
CA SER A 207 -5.39 11.08 -16.00
C SER A 207 -4.90 10.59 -17.37
N ALA A 208 -4.27 11.49 -18.13
CA ALA A 208 -3.57 11.17 -19.37
C ALA A 208 -2.08 10.81 -19.14
N GLU A 209 -1.60 10.84 -17.90
CA GLU A 209 -0.19 10.66 -17.54
C GLU A 209 0.00 9.44 -16.63
N THR A 210 1.21 8.90 -16.62
CA THR A 210 1.54 7.75 -15.76
C THR A 210 1.70 8.20 -14.30
N ARG A 211 1.09 7.45 -13.38
CA ARG A 211 1.25 7.63 -11.93
C ARG A 211 2.30 6.65 -11.40
N VAL A 212 3.23 7.11 -10.57
CA VAL A 212 4.22 6.26 -9.89
C VAL A 212 4.30 6.61 -8.42
N VAL A 213 4.22 5.59 -7.57
CA VAL A 213 4.48 5.70 -6.13
C VAL A 213 5.60 4.73 -5.74
N LEU A 214 6.41 5.09 -4.76
CA LEU A 214 7.17 4.10 -4.00
C LEU A 214 6.21 3.47 -2.98
N LEU A 215 5.92 2.18 -3.18
CA LEU A 215 5.08 1.35 -2.33
C LEU A 215 5.98 0.51 -1.43
N PHE A 216 5.72 0.53 -0.13
CA PHE A 216 6.38 -0.35 0.83
C PHE A 216 5.47 -0.61 2.03
N GLU A 217 5.90 -1.50 2.92
CA GLU A 217 5.16 -1.87 4.12
C GLU A 217 5.86 -1.43 5.41
N THR A 218 5.06 -1.12 6.44
CA THR A 218 5.54 -0.86 7.80
C THR A 218 4.65 -1.58 8.81
N TRP A 219 5.18 -1.90 9.99
CA TRP A 219 4.35 -2.43 11.07
C TRP A 219 3.25 -1.44 11.45
N ARG A 220 2.08 -1.97 11.81
CA ARG A 220 1.04 -1.18 12.48
C ARG A 220 1.63 -0.53 13.74
N PRO A 221 1.40 0.78 13.98
CA PRO A 221 1.93 1.45 15.16
C PRO A 221 1.35 0.89 16.47
N GLU A 222 0.20 0.22 16.41
CA GLU A 222 -0.43 -0.43 17.57
C GLU A 222 0.22 -1.76 17.97
N ILE A 223 1.06 -2.35 17.14
CA ILE A 223 1.73 -3.63 17.44
C ILE A 223 3.06 -3.33 18.11
N ASP A 224 3.23 -3.81 19.33
CA ASP A 224 4.44 -3.59 20.12
C ASP A 224 5.62 -4.50 19.69
N THR A 225 6.79 -4.28 20.27
CA THR A 225 8.01 -5.01 19.91
C THR A 225 7.92 -6.52 20.18
N ASP A 226 7.28 -6.94 21.26
CA ASP A 226 7.16 -8.35 21.63
C ASP A 226 6.15 -9.05 20.71
N GLU A 227 5.05 -8.39 20.38
CA GLU A 227 4.08 -8.86 19.39
C GLU A 227 4.72 -8.96 17.99
N ARG A 228 5.52 -7.98 17.56
CA ARG A 228 6.26 -8.05 16.28
C ARG A 228 7.20 -9.26 16.23
N ALA A 229 7.89 -9.55 17.34
CA ALA A 229 8.77 -10.71 17.42
C ALA A 229 7.97 -12.03 17.36
N ALA A 230 6.84 -12.11 18.06
CA ALA A 230 5.96 -13.27 18.03
C ALA A 230 5.33 -13.49 16.65
N LEU A 231 4.82 -12.43 16.01
CA LEU A 231 4.24 -12.46 14.66
C LEU A 231 5.27 -12.87 13.61
N THR A 232 6.49 -12.34 13.69
CA THR A 232 7.59 -12.76 12.80
C THR A 232 7.83 -14.26 12.88
N ARG A 233 7.93 -14.81 14.10
CA ARG A 233 8.12 -16.26 14.30
C ARG A 233 6.92 -17.06 13.81
N LEU A 234 5.71 -16.57 14.04
CA LEU A 234 4.48 -17.22 13.58
C LEU A 234 4.43 -17.32 12.05
N PHE A 235 4.72 -16.22 11.34
CA PHE A 235 4.71 -16.22 9.87
C PHE A 235 5.80 -17.11 9.27
N GLN A 236 7.02 -17.10 9.84
CA GLN A 236 8.09 -18.01 9.44
C GLN A 236 7.71 -19.49 9.66
N ALA A 237 6.98 -19.79 10.73
CA ALA A 237 6.49 -21.14 10.98
C ALA A 237 5.44 -21.55 9.94
N ILE A 238 4.48 -20.68 9.59
CA ILE A 238 3.44 -20.97 8.59
C ILE A 238 4.06 -21.34 7.23
N ASP A 239 5.13 -20.64 6.82
CA ASP A 239 5.86 -20.96 5.56
C ASP A 239 6.58 -22.30 5.57
N SER A 240 6.88 -22.83 6.76
CA SER A 240 7.44 -24.18 6.86
C SER A 240 6.41 -25.27 6.54
N PHE A 241 5.11 -24.94 6.54
CA PHE A 241 4.01 -25.88 6.31
C PHE A 241 3.29 -25.70 4.96
N GLY A 242 3.66 -24.70 4.14
CA GLY A 242 3.08 -24.46 2.83
C GLY A 242 3.72 -23.27 2.11
N PRO A 243 3.53 -23.12 0.78
CA PRO A 243 4.12 -22.02 0.03
C PRO A 243 3.59 -20.66 0.54
N ALA A 244 4.49 -19.67 0.60
CA ALA A 244 4.11 -18.30 0.94
C ALA A 244 3.08 -17.76 -0.07
N GLN A 245 1.96 -17.20 0.43
CA GLN A 245 1.03 -16.52 -0.47
C GLN A 245 1.61 -15.16 -0.87
N VAL A 246 1.32 -14.78 -2.11
CA VAL A 246 1.76 -13.52 -2.69
C VAL A 246 0.54 -12.65 -2.89
N ASP A 247 0.70 -11.35 -2.64
CA ASP A 247 -0.34 -10.39 -2.93
C ASP A 247 -0.54 -10.32 -4.44
N THR A 248 -1.78 -10.51 -4.86
CA THR A 248 -2.17 -10.55 -6.27
C THR A 248 -3.13 -9.43 -6.63
N GLY A 249 -3.31 -8.45 -5.75
CA GLY A 249 -4.18 -7.30 -6.01
C GLY A 249 -5.67 -7.65 -6.04
N GLY A 250 -6.06 -8.79 -5.46
CA GLY A 250 -7.42 -9.35 -5.52
C GLY A 250 -7.71 -10.15 -6.78
#